data_AF-A0A7C5IAA9-F1
#
_entry.id   AF-A0A7C5IAA9-F1
#
_cell.length_a   1.000
_cell.length_b   1.000
_cell.length_c   1.000
_cell.angle_alpha   90.00
_cell.angle_beta   90.00
_cell.angle_gamma   90.00
#
_symmetry.space_group_name_H-M   'P 1'
#
loop_
_entity.id
_entity.type
_entity.pdbx_description
1 polymer ?
#
loop_
_entity_poly.entity_id
_entity_poly.type
_entity_poly.pdbx_seq_one_letter_code
_entity_poly.pdbx_strand_id
1 'polypeptide(L)'
;LLMELDPWLDQVRARARRDDVPPRFGSALRLLDERILDLCRFGGPRAFADCLCAIGGLERELSRTEGYLSGKERTSNQPPVHPAPRLSASWIDACDDGSLEYRLAVALGSIRAEGEGEHRVESLRSNLEPVVWKGANPQWSSSGRCVVWQGGGLSANLSRILGRRLLDARRVGLSRVPLAGTKFASIEDIAAFVYGHCDDERILELVWGTVLLDHGAHKGRLHRQLASSSLPIPRAYAVLKLTLLPEQVFDQGEEDDGITCRPDLTILHHLGRGDLDGAVQVAARRLRGAGLVPLWTRTPLGGLRRLNFGKGVSTERILASLLFPISRQDALTLGEMVIQPPTEVQAVEG
;
A
#
# COMPACT_ATOMS: atom_id res chain seq x y z
N LEU A 1 17.03 -18.34 -2.77
CA LEU A 1 15.69 -17.75 -3.00
C LEU A 1 14.64 -18.83 -3.11
N LEU A 2 14.56 -19.63 -4.19
CA LEU A 2 13.53 -20.68 -4.32
C LEU A 2 13.54 -21.72 -3.17
N MET A 3 14.72 -22.09 -2.65
CA MET A 3 14.82 -23.02 -1.52
C MET A 3 14.09 -22.55 -0.24
N GLU A 4 13.83 -21.25 -0.09
CA GLU A 4 13.05 -20.71 1.04
C GLU A 4 11.59 -21.19 1.01
N LEU A 5 11.10 -21.55 -0.18
CA LEU A 5 9.72 -21.98 -0.42
C LEU A 5 9.55 -23.49 -0.32
N ASP A 6 10.62 -24.29 -0.46
CA ASP A 6 10.53 -25.75 -0.58
C ASP A 6 9.67 -26.40 0.52
N PRO A 7 9.84 -26.08 1.83
CA PRO A 7 9.03 -26.70 2.88
C PRO A 7 7.53 -26.38 2.78
N TRP A 8 7.20 -25.20 2.25
CA TRP A 8 5.82 -24.77 2.03
C TRP A 8 5.26 -25.38 0.74
N LEU A 9 6.03 -25.39 -0.35
CA LEU A 9 5.64 -25.98 -1.63
C LEU A 9 5.41 -27.49 -1.50
N ASP A 10 6.19 -28.20 -0.69
CA ASP A 10 5.97 -29.62 -0.45
C ASP A 10 4.61 -29.87 0.21
N GLN A 11 4.20 -29.03 1.17
CA GLN A 11 2.88 -29.11 1.80
C GLN A 11 1.76 -28.82 0.81
N VAL A 12 1.91 -27.75 0.02
CA VAL A 12 0.96 -27.33 -1.02
C VAL A 12 0.80 -28.44 -2.08
N ARG A 13 1.91 -28.96 -2.61
CA ARG A 13 1.92 -30.02 -3.63
C ARG A 13 1.35 -31.33 -3.09
N ALA A 14 1.66 -31.69 -1.85
CA ALA A 14 1.06 -32.86 -1.20
C ALA A 14 -0.46 -32.72 -1.10
N ARG A 15 -0.96 -31.52 -0.77
CA ARG A 15 -2.40 -31.24 -0.73
C ARG A 15 -3.05 -31.27 -2.11
N ALA A 16 -2.37 -30.75 -3.13
CA ALA A 16 -2.85 -30.67 -4.51
C ALA A 16 -3.14 -32.04 -5.16
N ARG A 17 -2.53 -33.11 -4.66
CA ARG A 17 -2.70 -34.48 -5.18
C ARG A 17 -4.02 -35.15 -4.79
N ARG A 18 -4.87 -34.47 -4.01
CA ARG A 18 -6.16 -35.01 -3.56
C ARG A 18 -7.29 -34.59 -4.51
N ASP A 19 -8.31 -35.44 -4.58
CA ASP A 19 -9.47 -35.25 -5.48
C ASP A 19 -10.45 -34.15 -5.01
N ASP A 20 -10.25 -33.60 -3.81
CA ASP A 20 -11.10 -32.56 -3.19
C ASP A 20 -10.63 -31.12 -3.47
N VAL A 21 -9.65 -30.95 -4.35
CA VAL A 21 -8.99 -29.66 -4.59
C VAL A 21 -9.69 -28.90 -5.72
N PRO A 22 -10.08 -27.62 -5.49
CA PRO A 22 -10.69 -26.81 -6.55
C PRO A 22 -9.79 -26.67 -7.79
N PRO A 23 -10.33 -26.77 -9.02
CA PRO A 23 -9.53 -26.67 -10.25
C PRO A 23 -8.70 -25.39 -10.39
N ARG A 24 -9.16 -24.28 -9.79
CA ARG A 24 -8.44 -23.00 -9.77
C ARG A 24 -7.13 -23.08 -9.01
N PHE A 25 -7.10 -23.78 -7.88
CA PHE A 25 -5.89 -24.02 -7.11
C PHE A 25 -4.88 -24.86 -7.90
N GLY A 26 -5.33 -25.96 -8.51
CA GLY A 26 -4.47 -26.79 -9.37
C GLY A 26 -3.92 -26.02 -10.58
N SER A 27 -4.67 -25.05 -11.10
CA SER A 27 -4.20 -24.17 -12.18
C SER A 27 -3.16 -23.15 -11.69
N ALA A 28 -3.35 -22.56 -10.51
CA ALA A 28 -2.38 -21.66 -9.90
C ALA A 28 -1.05 -22.38 -9.56
N LEU A 29 -1.13 -23.61 -9.08
CA LEU A 29 0.07 -24.42 -8.80
C LEU A 29 0.85 -24.75 -10.09
N ARG A 30 0.15 -25.16 -11.16
CA ARG A 30 0.79 -25.39 -12.47
C ARG A 30 1.46 -24.13 -13.01
N LEU A 31 0.78 -22.98 -12.90
CA LEU A 31 1.37 -21.70 -13.30
C LEU A 31 2.64 -21.39 -12.50
N LEU A 32 2.66 -21.66 -11.20
CA LEU A 32 3.88 -21.50 -10.40
C LEU A 32 5.01 -22.42 -10.87
N ASP A 33 4.72 -23.70 -11.10
CA ASP A 33 5.72 -24.65 -11.61
C ASP A 33 6.28 -24.20 -12.97
N GLU A 34 5.43 -23.69 -13.87
CA GLU A 34 5.83 -23.09 -15.15
C GLU A 34 6.76 -21.88 -14.93
N ARG A 35 6.42 -20.96 -14.01
CA ARG A 35 7.25 -19.78 -13.73
C ARG A 35 8.59 -20.12 -13.07
N ILE A 36 8.64 -21.16 -12.24
CA ILE A 36 9.89 -21.68 -11.71
C ILE A 36 10.77 -22.22 -12.84
N LEU A 37 10.20 -22.95 -13.80
CA LEU A 37 10.94 -23.45 -14.96
C LEU A 37 11.44 -22.31 -15.86
N ASP A 38 10.61 -21.31 -16.13
CA ASP A 38 11.00 -20.13 -16.91
C ASP A 38 12.13 -19.36 -16.22
N LEU A 39 12.05 -19.19 -14.89
CA LEU A 39 13.11 -18.58 -14.09
C LEU A 39 14.43 -19.35 -14.21
N CYS A 40 14.39 -20.69 -14.15
CA CYS A 40 15.58 -21.52 -14.32
C CYS A 40 16.17 -21.45 -15.74
N ARG A 41 15.34 -21.21 -16.76
CA ARG A 41 15.77 -21.14 -18.17
C ARG A 41 16.35 -19.80 -18.56
N PHE A 42 15.66 -18.72 -18.20
CA PHE A 42 15.97 -17.37 -18.68
C PHE A 42 16.65 -16.52 -17.63
N GLY A 43 16.34 -16.74 -16.35
CA GLY A 43 16.78 -15.89 -15.26
C GLY A 43 16.31 -14.44 -15.39
N GLY A 44 16.92 -13.57 -14.59
CA GLY A 44 16.74 -12.12 -14.66
C GLY A 44 15.54 -11.58 -13.86
N PRO A 45 15.49 -10.25 -13.64
CA PRO A 45 14.56 -9.68 -12.67
C PRO A 45 13.09 -9.86 -12.99
N ARG A 46 12.73 -9.78 -14.28
CA ARG A 46 11.36 -9.99 -14.73
C ARG A 46 10.87 -11.42 -14.49
N ALA A 47 11.70 -12.43 -14.75
CA ALA A 47 11.33 -13.81 -14.48
C ALA A 47 11.20 -14.08 -12.97
N PHE A 48 12.05 -13.45 -12.14
CA PHE A 48 11.91 -13.48 -10.68
C PHE A 48 10.59 -12.84 -10.24
N ALA A 49 10.25 -11.67 -10.79
CA ALA A 49 8.99 -10.98 -10.52
C ALA A 49 7.77 -11.80 -10.95
N ASP A 50 7.82 -12.47 -12.10
CA ASP A 50 6.74 -13.35 -12.57
C ASP A 50 6.58 -14.58 -11.68
N CYS A 51 7.69 -15.17 -11.20
CA CYS A 51 7.65 -16.23 -10.20
C CYS A 51 7.04 -15.72 -8.88
N LEU A 52 7.40 -14.51 -8.44
CA LEU A 52 6.84 -13.89 -7.24
C LEU A 52 5.33 -13.63 -7.37
N CYS A 53 4.87 -13.17 -8.54
CA CYS A 53 3.44 -13.04 -8.86
C CYS A 53 2.72 -14.39 -8.77
N ALA A 54 3.30 -15.46 -9.33
CA ALA A 54 2.71 -16.79 -9.27
C ALA A 54 2.62 -17.35 -7.84
N ILE A 55 3.61 -17.08 -6.98
CA ILE A 55 3.56 -17.42 -5.55
C ILE A 55 2.40 -16.68 -4.87
N GLY A 56 2.29 -15.36 -5.08
CA GLY A 56 1.19 -14.56 -4.54
C GLY A 56 -0.18 -15.00 -5.05
N GLY A 57 -0.28 -15.39 -6.32
CA GLY A 57 -1.50 -15.93 -6.91
C GLY A 57 -1.93 -17.27 -6.31
N LEU A 58 -0.97 -18.15 -6.05
CA LEU A 58 -1.22 -19.42 -5.37
C LEU A 58 -1.67 -19.21 -3.91
N GLU A 59 -1.00 -18.32 -3.18
CA GLU A 59 -1.37 -17.93 -1.81
C GLU A 59 -2.79 -17.34 -1.76
N ARG A 60 -3.15 -16.49 -2.73
CA ARG A 60 -4.51 -15.96 -2.88
C ARG A 60 -5.55 -17.07 -3.06
N GLU A 61 -5.24 -18.11 -3.83
CA GLU A 61 -6.19 -19.21 -4.02
C GLU A 61 -6.26 -20.12 -2.78
N LEU A 62 -5.16 -20.28 -2.03
CA LEU A 62 -5.17 -20.96 -0.72
C LEU A 62 -6.07 -20.24 0.28
N SER A 63 -5.95 -18.92 0.38
CA SER A 63 -6.72 -18.11 1.34
C SER A 63 -8.22 -18.14 1.10
N ARG A 64 -8.65 -18.32 -0.15
CA ARG A 64 -10.08 -18.48 -0.51
C ARG A 64 -10.61 -19.88 -0.22
N THR A 65 -9.72 -20.86 -0.11
CA THR A 65 -10.06 -22.27 0.09
C THR A 65 -10.16 -22.62 1.58
N GLU A 66 -10.16 -21.62 2.47
CA GLU A 66 -10.24 -21.75 3.94
C GLU A 66 -11.38 -22.67 4.44
N GLY A 67 -12.47 -22.88 3.68
CA GLY A 67 -13.48 -23.88 4.01
C GLY A 67 -13.05 -25.36 3.91
N TYR A 68 -12.11 -25.68 3.03
CA TYR A 68 -11.63 -27.04 2.74
C TYR A 68 -10.23 -27.35 3.33
N LEU A 69 -9.48 -26.31 3.71
CA LEU A 69 -8.07 -26.43 4.15
C LEU A 69 -7.86 -26.03 5.61
N SER A 70 -8.79 -25.28 6.24
CA SER A 70 -8.72 -24.88 7.64
C SER A 70 -9.61 -25.76 8.54
N GLY A 71 -9.33 -27.07 8.57
CA GLY A 71 -9.61 -27.92 9.74
C GLY A 71 -11.04 -27.97 10.32
N LYS A 72 -12.11 -27.71 9.55
CA LYS A 72 -13.48 -27.99 10.03
C LYS A 72 -13.85 -29.47 9.88
N GLU A 73 -13.27 -30.18 8.92
CA GLU A 73 -13.38 -31.64 8.84
C GLU A 73 -12.22 -32.32 9.59
N ARG A 74 -12.51 -32.68 10.84
CA ARG A 74 -11.68 -33.54 11.71
C ARG A 74 -11.42 -34.95 11.15
N THR A 75 -11.91 -35.27 9.96
CA THR A 75 -11.78 -36.56 9.27
C THR A 75 -10.45 -36.72 8.53
N SER A 76 -9.74 -35.63 8.24
CA SER A 76 -8.44 -35.65 7.57
C SER A 76 -7.30 -35.70 8.58
N ASN A 77 -6.62 -36.84 8.69
CA ASN A 77 -5.48 -37.09 9.59
C ASN A 77 -4.19 -36.30 9.26
N GLN A 78 -4.27 -35.21 8.49
CA GLN A 78 -3.14 -34.40 8.05
C GLN A 78 -3.27 -32.93 8.44
N PRO A 79 -2.15 -32.25 8.74
CA PRO A 79 -2.14 -30.87 9.19
C PRO A 79 -2.64 -29.91 8.09
N PRO A 80 -3.27 -28.79 8.47
CA PRO A 80 -3.70 -27.76 7.53
C PRO A 80 -2.50 -27.13 6.82
N VAL A 81 -2.67 -26.72 5.56
CA VAL A 81 -1.65 -25.95 4.84
C VAL A 81 -1.59 -24.55 5.45
N HIS A 82 -0.42 -24.16 5.93
CA HIS A 82 -0.19 -22.83 6.49
C HIS A 82 -0.06 -21.76 5.38
N PRO A 83 -0.34 -20.49 5.69
CA PRO A 83 -0.06 -19.38 4.78
C PRO A 83 1.41 -19.38 4.34
N ALA A 84 1.69 -18.81 3.18
CA ALA A 84 3.05 -18.65 2.68
C ALA A 84 3.94 -17.95 3.73
N PRO A 85 5.17 -18.44 3.96
CA PRO A 85 6.09 -17.85 4.92
C PRO A 85 6.53 -16.45 4.48
N ARG A 86 7.19 -15.73 5.37
CA ARG A 86 7.88 -14.49 4.99
C ARG A 86 9.11 -14.84 4.15
N LEU A 87 9.21 -14.27 2.96
CA LEU A 87 10.35 -14.44 2.06
C LEU A 87 11.44 -13.42 2.37
N SER A 88 12.70 -13.78 2.12
CA SER A 88 13.84 -12.91 2.43
C SER A 88 13.82 -11.60 1.64
N ALA A 89 14.46 -10.57 2.20
CA ALA A 89 14.69 -9.29 1.54
C ALA A 89 15.41 -9.40 0.17
N SER A 90 16.20 -10.45 -0.02
CA SER A 90 16.95 -10.70 -1.26
C SER A 90 16.05 -10.89 -2.49
N TRP A 91 14.78 -11.28 -2.29
CA TRP A 91 13.78 -11.30 -3.37
C TRP A 91 13.46 -9.90 -3.91
N ILE A 92 13.64 -8.85 -3.11
CA ILE A 92 13.38 -7.47 -3.55
C ILE A 92 14.38 -7.08 -4.65
N ASP A 93 15.67 -7.29 -4.41
CA ASP A 93 16.71 -7.00 -5.40
C ASP A 93 16.62 -7.95 -6.60
N ALA A 94 16.30 -9.22 -6.37
CA ALA A 94 16.21 -10.21 -7.43
C ALA A 94 15.05 -9.96 -8.41
N CYS A 95 13.94 -9.35 -7.96
CA CYS A 95 12.79 -9.05 -8.80
C CYS A 95 12.83 -7.62 -9.40
N ASP A 96 13.79 -6.79 -9.00
CA ASP A 96 13.83 -5.39 -9.37
C ASP A 96 14.23 -5.19 -10.85
N ASP A 97 13.21 -5.11 -11.70
CA ASP A 97 13.35 -4.84 -13.14
C ASP A 97 13.42 -3.35 -13.47
N GLY A 98 13.40 -2.48 -12.46
CA GLY A 98 13.40 -1.03 -12.62
C GLY A 98 12.08 -0.46 -13.16
N SER A 99 11.02 -1.26 -13.27
CA SER A 99 9.69 -0.80 -13.67
C SER A 99 9.02 0.05 -12.58
N LEU A 100 8.12 0.94 -12.98
CA LEU A 100 7.33 1.71 -12.03
C LEU A 100 6.32 0.80 -11.31
N GLU A 101 5.78 -0.21 -11.99
CA GLU A 101 4.83 -1.16 -11.43
C GLU A 101 5.45 -1.92 -10.25
N TYR A 102 6.69 -2.38 -10.40
CA TYR A 102 7.43 -3.05 -9.33
C TYR A 102 7.67 -2.13 -8.14
N ARG A 103 8.11 -0.89 -8.37
CA ARG A 103 8.33 0.09 -7.29
C ARG A 103 7.04 0.41 -6.52
N LEU A 104 5.92 0.61 -7.22
CA LEU A 104 4.62 0.87 -6.60
C LEU A 104 4.14 -0.33 -5.78
N ALA A 105 4.29 -1.55 -6.30
CA ALA A 105 3.92 -2.77 -5.59
C ALA A 105 4.78 -2.97 -4.33
N VAL A 106 6.10 -2.79 -4.41
CA VAL A 106 7.00 -2.87 -3.26
C VAL A 106 6.67 -1.81 -2.20
N ALA A 107 6.37 -0.56 -2.61
CA ALA A 107 5.94 0.49 -1.69
C ALA A 107 4.68 0.06 -0.91
N LEU A 108 3.67 -0.47 -1.60
CA LEU A 108 2.46 -1.02 -0.97
C LEU A 108 2.79 -2.19 -0.04
N GLY A 109 3.52 -3.20 -0.52
CA GLY A 109 3.89 -4.39 0.24
C GLY A 109 4.67 -4.07 1.52
N SER A 110 5.40 -2.95 1.53
CA SER A 110 6.17 -2.49 2.68
C SER A 110 5.37 -1.81 3.79
N ILE A 111 4.06 -1.56 3.59
CA ILE A 111 3.21 -0.97 4.63
C ILE A 111 3.15 -1.90 5.84
N ARG A 112 3.74 -1.44 6.94
CA ARG A 112 3.93 -2.22 8.16
C ARG A 112 2.71 -2.18 9.07
N ALA A 113 2.73 -3.05 10.08
CA ALA A 113 1.81 -2.93 11.20
C ALA A 113 2.11 -1.64 11.99
N GLU A 114 1.06 -1.06 12.57
CA GLU A 114 1.13 0.15 13.40
C GLU A 114 0.38 -0.09 14.70
N GLY A 115 0.98 0.30 15.84
CA GLY A 115 0.47 0.03 17.18
C GLY A 115 1.01 -1.26 17.81
N GLU A 116 0.53 -1.56 19.03
CA GLU A 116 1.01 -2.65 19.86
C GLU A 116 -0.14 -3.49 20.44
N GLY A 117 0.13 -4.77 20.71
CA GLY A 117 -0.84 -5.67 21.33
C GLY A 117 -2.18 -5.72 20.61
N GLU A 118 -3.27 -5.51 21.35
CA GLU A 118 -4.64 -5.47 20.82
C GLU A 118 -4.99 -4.12 20.14
N HIS A 119 -4.17 -3.09 20.37
CA HIS A 119 -4.34 -1.75 19.82
C HIS A 119 -3.49 -1.55 18.56
N ARG A 120 -3.61 -2.47 17.61
CA ARG A 120 -2.80 -2.43 16.37
C ARG A 120 -3.62 -2.61 15.11
N VAL A 121 -3.15 -1.98 14.04
CA VAL A 121 -3.56 -2.28 12.67
C VAL A 121 -2.44 -3.06 12.02
N GLU A 122 -2.77 -4.26 11.52
CA GLU A 122 -1.81 -5.19 10.92
C GLU A 122 -1.18 -4.65 9.62
N SER A 123 -0.15 -5.34 9.12
CA SER A 123 0.46 -5.06 7.80
C SER A 123 -0.55 -5.14 6.65
N LEU A 124 -0.16 -4.64 5.47
CA LEU A 124 -1.03 -4.66 4.28
C LEU A 124 -1.59 -6.06 3.96
N ARG A 125 -0.80 -7.12 4.16
CA ARG A 125 -1.19 -8.52 3.90
C ARG A 125 -2.56 -8.89 4.50
N SER A 126 -2.84 -8.43 5.71
CA SER A 126 -4.12 -8.68 6.43
C SER A 126 -5.36 -8.07 5.75
N ASN A 127 -5.17 -7.10 4.86
CA ASN A 127 -6.24 -6.50 4.05
C ASN A 127 -6.50 -7.25 2.74
N LEU A 128 -5.53 -8.06 2.31
CA LEU A 128 -5.62 -8.93 1.14
C LEU A 128 -6.19 -10.30 1.51
N GLU A 129 -5.75 -10.83 2.64
CA GLU A 129 -6.07 -12.19 3.05
C GLU A 129 -6.15 -12.34 4.57
N PRO A 130 -6.93 -13.33 5.05
CA PRO A 130 -7.17 -13.56 6.47
C PRO A 130 -5.96 -14.16 7.18
N VAL A 131 -4.86 -13.40 7.29
CA VAL A 131 -3.62 -13.83 7.95
C VAL A 131 -3.38 -13.06 9.23
N VAL A 132 -2.96 -13.77 10.28
CA VAL A 132 -2.47 -13.23 11.55
C VAL A 132 -1.06 -13.76 11.84
N TRP A 133 -0.23 -12.95 12.51
CA TRP A 133 1.14 -13.33 12.86
C TRP A 133 1.23 -13.84 14.29
N LYS A 134 1.76 -15.05 14.48
CA LYS A 134 2.12 -15.62 15.78
C LYS A 134 3.63 -15.79 15.86
N GLY A 135 4.32 -14.78 16.39
CA GLY A 135 5.77 -14.68 16.27
C GLY A 135 6.18 -14.48 14.81
N ALA A 136 7.13 -15.28 14.32
CA ALA A 136 7.58 -15.23 12.92
C ALA A 136 6.67 -16.00 11.94
N ASN A 137 5.70 -16.77 12.44
CA ASN A 137 4.90 -17.68 11.61
C ASN A 137 3.51 -17.10 11.32
N PRO A 138 3.11 -17.00 10.04
CA PRO A 138 1.76 -16.61 9.67
C PRO A 138 0.76 -17.76 9.91
N GLN A 139 -0.47 -17.43 10.30
CA GLN A 139 -1.57 -18.37 10.48
C GLN A 139 -2.86 -17.81 9.86
N TRP A 140 -3.68 -18.70 9.33
CA TRP A 140 -5.04 -18.38 8.87
C TRP A 140 -5.91 -17.87 10.03
N SER A 141 -6.70 -16.84 9.76
CA SER A 141 -7.57 -16.17 10.73
C SER A 141 -9.02 -16.50 10.41
N SER A 142 -9.72 -17.07 11.39
CA SER A 142 -11.14 -17.40 11.24
C SER A 142 -12.07 -16.18 11.07
N SER A 143 -11.58 -14.97 11.36
CA SER A 143 -12.43 -13.79 11.46
C SER A 143 -12.53 -12.96 10.18
N GLY A 144 -11.56 -13.03 9.24
CA GLY A 144 -11.60 -12.35 7.93
C GLY A 144 -11.95 -10.85 7.88
N ARG A 145 -12.15 -10.17 9.02
CA ARG A 145 -12.85 -8.88 9.10
C ARG A 145 -12.09 -7.71 8.45
N CYS A 146 -10.78 -7.85 8.35
CA CYS A 146 -9.89 -6.84 7.78
C CYS A 146 -9.68 -7.02 6.27
N VAL A 147 -10.10 -8.16 5.72
CA VAL A 147 -9.97 -8.51 4.30
C VAL A 147 -11.00 -7.73 3.50
N VAL A 148 -10.51 -6.85 2.62
CA VAL A 148 -11.37 -5.99 1.79
C VAL A 148 -11.01 -6.06 0.31
N TRP A 149 -9.94 -6.80 -0.03
CA TRP A 149 -9.60 -7.08 -1.42
C TRP A 149 -10.70 -7.94 -2.06
N GLN A 150 -11.24 -7.46 -3.17
CA GLN A 150 -12.28 -8.14 -3.94
C GLN A 150 -11.93 -8.13 -5.42
N GLY A 151 -12.78 -8.76 -6.25
CA GLY A 151 -12.70 -8.58 -7.70
C GLY A 151 -12.81 -7.10 -8.10
N GLY A 152 -12.31 -6.77 -9.29
CA GLY A 152 -12.32 -5.41 -9.86
C GLY A 152 -10.94 -4.79 -9.99
N GLY A 153 -10.92 -3.50 -10.35
CA GLY A 153 -9.69 -2.77 -10.65
C GLY A 153 -8.81 -2.46 -9.44
N LEU A 154 -7.55 -2.13 -9.71
CA LEU A 154 -6.55 -1.79 -8.71
C LEU A 154 -7.00 -0.58 -7.87
N SER A 155 -7.41 0.52 -8.51
CA SER A 155 -7.79 1.77 -7.83
C SER A 155 -8.94 1.57 -6.82
N ALA A 156 -9.97 0.79 -7.19
CA ALA A 156 -11.06 0.44 -6.29
C ALA A 156 -10.58 -0.38 -5.07
N ASN A 157 -9.69 -1.36 -5.29
CA ASN A 157 -9.14 -2.17 -4.20
C ASN A 157 -8.27 -1.33 -3.23
N LEU A 158 -7.36 -0.51 -3.74
CA LEU A 158 -6.52 0.36 -2.91
C LEU A 158 -7.38 1.37 -2.10
N SER A 159 -8.43 1.92 -2.69
CA SER A 159 -9.38 2.81 -2.00
C SER A 159 -10.10 2.11 -0.84
N ARG A 160 -10.54 0.85 -1.04
CA ARG A 160 -11.18 0.06 0.03
C ARG A 160 -10.20 -0.24 1.16
N ILE A 161 -8.97 -0.60 0.84
CA ILE A 161 -7.91 -0.84 1.84
C ILE A 161 -7.67 0.41 2.65
N LEU A 162 -7.48 1.57 2.00
CA LEU A 162 -7.27 2.83 2.71
C LEU A 162 -8.42 3.12 3.67
N GLY A 163 -9.66 3.03 3.21
CA GLY A 163 -10.84 3.23 4.05
C GLY A 163 -10.90 2.26 5.23
N ARG A 164 -10.59 0.97 5.00
CA ARG A 164 -10.58 -0.06 6.04
C ARG A 164 -9.51 0.22 7.09
N ARG A 165 -8.28 0.54 6.67
CA ARG A 165 -7.17 0.82 7.59
C ARG A 165 -7.45 2.03 8.47
N LEU A 166 -8.03 3.10 7.92
CA LEU A 166 -8.42 4.28 8.71
C LEU A 166 -9.57 3.98 9.70
N LEU A 167 -10.53 3.14 9.31
CA LEU A 167 -11.59 2.68 10.21
C LEU A 167 -11.04 1.82 11.36
N ASP A 168 -10.13 0.90 11.06
CA ASP A 168 -9.50 0.04 12.05
C ASP A 168 -8.66 0.88 13.04
N ALA A 169 -7.85 1.82 12.55
CA ALA A 169 -7.10 2.75 13.40
C ALA A 169 -8.00 3.53 14.35
N ARG A 170 -9.13 4.07 13.85
CA ARG A 170 -10.10 4.77 14.69
C ARG A 170 -10.73 3.84 15.74
N ARG A 171 -11.03 2.59 15.37
CA ARG A 171 -11.64 1.60 16.26
C ARG A 171 -10.70 1.23 17.40
N VAL A 172 -9.41 1.05 17.12
CA VAL A 172 -8.41 0.67 18.13
C VAL A 172 -7.80 1.88 18.86
N GLY A 173 -8.12 3.11 18.44
CA GLY A 173 -7.68 4.34 19.08
C GLY A 173 -6.26 4.77 18.73
N LEU A 174 -5.75 4.40 17.54
CA LEU A 174 -4.40 4.81 17.12
C LEU A 174 -4.31 6.33 16.92
N SER A 175 -3.24 6.92 17.44
CA SER A 175 -2.90 8.33 17.23
C SER A 175 -2.31 8.57 15.84
N ARG A 176 -1.53 7.61 15.33
CA ARG A 176 -0.85 7.66 14.03
C ARG A 176 -1.67 7.02 12.93
N VAL A 177 -1.48 7.51 11.71
CA VAL A 177 -2.11 6.95 10.51
C VAL A 177 -1.40 5.65 10.14
N PRO A 178 -2.11 4.51 9.96
CA PRO A 178 -1.50 3.20 9.75
C PRO A 178 -1.04 2.98 8.29
N LEU A 179 -0.28 3.94 7.77
CA LEU A 179 0.21 4.00 6.38
C LEU A 179 1.74 4.07 6.31
N ALA A 180 2.44 3.92 7.44
CA ALA A 180 3.89 3.83 7.46
C ALA A 180 4.38 2.61 6.67
N GLY A 181 5.43 2.78 5.89
CA GLY A 181 6.10 1.72 5.16
C GLY A 181 7.61 1.89 5.21
N THR A 182 8.36 0.84 4.88
CA THR A 182 9.85 0.89 4.81
C THR A 182 10.37 1.17 3.40
N LYS A 183 9.48 1.15 2.41
CA LYS A 183 9.73 1.52 1.01
C LYS A 183 8.70 2.57 0.60
N PHE A 184 9.10 3.47 -0.29
CA PHE A 184 8.33 4.66 -0.61
C PHE A 184 8.11 4.76 -2.11
N ALA A 185 6.89 5.12 -2.52
CA ALA A 185 6.59 5.53 -3.87
C ALA A 185 7.09 6.96 -4.07
N SER A 186 7.76 7.21 -5.18
CA SER A 186 8.22 8.56 -5.52
C SER A 186 7.06 9.43 -6.03
N ILE A 187 7.23 10.75 -5.97
CA ILE A 187 6.25 11.69 -6.53
C ILE A 187 6.03 11.42 -8.04
N GLU A 188 7.07 11.04 -8.77
CA GLU A 188 6.95 10.71 -10.20
C GLU A 188 6.15 9.43 -10.44
N ASP A 189 6.41 8.37 -9.67
CA ASP A 189 5.66 7.11 -9.79
C ASP A 189 4.18 7.32 -9.43
N ILE A 190 3.91 8.13 -8.41
CA ILE A 190 2.55 8.51 -8.02
C ILE A 190 1.88 9.33 -9.12
N ALA A 191 2.57 10.31 -9.70
CA ALA A 191 2.02 11.09 -10.80
C ALA A 191 1.67 10.17 -11.98
N ALA A 192 2.57 9.27 -12.38
CA ALA A 192 2.32 8.29 -13.42
C ALA A 192 1.08 7.43 -13.11
N PHE A 193 0.97 6.91 -11.89
CA PHE A 193 -0.22 6.18 -11.45
C PHE A 193 -1.49 7.02 -11.54
N VAL A 194 -1.45 8.27 -11.07
CA VAL A 194 -2.62 9.16 -11.01
C VAL A 194 -3.14 9.53 -12.40
N TYR A 195 -2.25 9.72 -13.38
CA TYR A 195 -2.62 9.95 -14.78
C TYR A 195 -2.91 8.67 -15.58
N GLY A 196 -2.74 7.49 -14.99
CA GLY A 196 -2.98 6.21 -15.67
C GLY A 196 -1.88 5.77 -16.63
N HIS A 197 -0.65 6.26 -16.43
CA HIS A 197 0.55 5.83 -17.14
C HIS A 197 1.23 4.66 -16.40
N CYS A 198 0.46 3.63 -16.06
CA CYS A 198 0.93 2.41 -15.41
C CYS A 198 0.08 1.22 -15.83
N ASP A 199 0.65 0.02 -15.77
CA ASP A 199 -0.11 -1.21 -15.89
C ASP A 199 -0.73 -1.61 -14.54
N ASP A 200 -2.02 -1.27 -14.36
CA ASP A 200 -2.79 -1.58 -13.15
C ASP A 200 -2.89 -3.10 -12.88
N GLU A 201 -2.96 -3.93 -13.94
CA GLU A 201 -3.05 -5.39 -13.79
C GLU A 201 -1.73 -5.94 -13.27
N ARG A 202 -0.62 -5.45 -13.81
CA ARG A 202 0.71 -5.85 -13.35
C ARG A 202 0.97 -5.46 -11.90
N ILE A 203 0.59 -4.26 -11.47
CA ILE A 203 0.71 -3.86 -10.05
C ILE A 203 -0.15 -4.79 -9.18
N LEU A 204 -1.36 -5.11 -9.62
CA LEU A 204 -2.26 -6.00 -8.89
C LEU A 204 -1.61 -7.37 -8.65
N GLU A 205 -1.03 -7.99 -9.68
CA GLU A 205 -0.33 -9.26 -9.58
C GLU A 205 0.88 -9.18 -8.63
N LEU A 206 1.67 -8.13 -8.76
CA LEU A 206 2.88 -7.91 -7.96
C LEU A 206 2.58 -7.66 -6.48
N VAL A 207 1.49 -6.96 -6.16
CA VAL A 207 1.13 -6.69 -4.76
C VAL A 207 0.93 -8.00 -3.98
N TRP A 208 0.31 -9.02 -4.57
CA TRP A 208 0.10 -10.31 -3.90
C TRP A 208 1.40 -11.04 -3.56
N GLY A 209 2.43 -10.92 -4.39
CA GLY A 209 3.74 -11.49 -4.09
C GLY A 209 4.57 -10.62 -3.16
N THR A 210 4.57 -9.30 -3.36
CA THR A 210 5.41 -8.36 -2.60
C THR A 210 4.99 -8.26 -1.13
N VAL A 211 3.72 -8.48 -0.77
CA VAL A 211 3.29 -8.53 0.65
C VAL A 211 3.89 -9.70 1.45
N LEU A 212 4.49 -10.69 0.77
CA LEU A 212 5.16 -11.83 1.40
C LEU A 212 6.61 -11.54 1.77
N LEU A 213 7.20 -10.45 1.25
CA LEU A 213 8.63 -10.15 1.40
C LEU A 213 8.95 -9.49 2.74
N ASP A 214 10.17 -9.74 3.25
CA ASP A 214 10.70 -9.08 4.43
C ASP A 214 11.28 -7.69 4.11
N HIS A 215 10.39 -6.71 3.92
CA HIS A 215 10.77 -5.33 3.60
C HIS A 215 11.59 -4.63 4.70
N GLY A 216 11.51 -5.10 5.95
CA GLY A 216 12.24 -4.53 7.08
C GLY A 216 13.75 -4.82 7.05
N ALA A 217 14.15 -5.96 6.48
CA ALA A 217 15.55 -6.34 6.35
C ALA A 217 16.23 -5.69 5.13
N HIS A 218 15.46 -5.20 4.15
CA HIS A 218 16.00 -4.59 2.94
C HIS A 218 16.41 -3.12 3.16
N LYS A 219 17.71 -2.81 3.03
CA LYS A 219 18.25 -1.45 3.17
C LYS A 219 18.56 -0.74 1.85
N GLY A 220 18.52 -1.45 0.73
CA GLY A 220 18.82 -0.93 -0.60
C GLY A 220 17.74 0.01 -1.14
N ARG A 221 18.11 0.73 -2.20
CA ARG A 221 17.22 1.53 -3.05
C ARG A 221 16.87 0.71 -4.28
N LEU A 222 15.61 0.79 -4.70
CA LEU A 222 15.15 0.17 -5.95
C LEU A 222 15.72 0.92 -7.16
N HIS A 223 15.99 0.18 -8.22
CA HIS A 223 16.38 0.70 -9.50
C HIS A 223 15.25 1.54 -10.10
N ARG A 224 15.66 2.61 -10.78
CA ARG A 224 14.76 3.49 -11.50
C ARG A 224 15.19 3.55 -12.95
N GLN A 225 14.34 3.05 -13.84
CA GLN A 225 14.43 3.43 -15.24
C GLN A 225 13.92 4.88 -15.36
N LEU A 226 14.78 5.77 -15.89
CA LEU A 226 14.41 7.17 -16.10
C LEU A 226 13.30 7.24 -17.15
N ALA A 227 12.12 7.72 -16.76
CA ALA A 227 11.05 8.00 -17.70
C ALA A 227 11.44 9.19 -18.61
N SER A 228 11.08 9.11 -19.88
CA SER A 228 11.37 10.14 -20.89
C SER A 228 10.56 11.44 -20.70
N SER A 229 9.55 11.45 -19.83
CA SER A 229 8.73 12.63 -19.52
C SER A 229 8.25 12.62 -18.08
N SER A 230 8.53 13.70 -17.32
CA SER A 230 8.03 13.87 -15.95
C SER A 230 6.60 14.43 -15.97
N LEU A 231 5.64 13.70 -15.41
CA LEU A 231 4.27 14.17 -15.23
C LEU A 231 4.18 15.04 -13.95
N PRO A 232 3.50 16.20 -13.97
CA PRO A 232 3.38 17.05 -12.80
C PRO A 232 2.37 16.48 -11.80
N ILE A 233 2.77 16.29 -10.55
CA ILE A 233 1.85 15.81 -9.50
C ILE A 233 0.68 16.79 -9.30
N PRO A 234 -0.59 16.32 -9.26
CA PRO A 234 -1.72 17.22 -9.04
C PRO A 234 -1.66 17.88 -7.67
N ARG A 235 -1.92 19.19 -7.61
CA ARG A 235 -1.96 19.91 -6.32
C ARG A 235 -2.99 19.31 -5.36
N ALA A 236 -4.13 18.80 -5.86
CA ALA A 236 -5.10 18.08 -5.03
C ALA A 236 -4.45 16.92 -4.26
N TYR A 237 -3.65 16.11 -4.94
CA TYR A 237 -2.94 15.00 -4.31
C TYR A 237 -2.08 15.50 -3.16
N ALA A 238 -1.29 16.55 -3.37
CA ALA A 238 -0.45 17.14 -2.33
C ALA A 238 -1.28 17.54 -1.10
N VAL A 239 -2.35 18.33 -1.26
CA VAL A 239 -3.21 18.73 -0.12
C VAL A 239 -3.76 17.53 0.65
N LEU A 240 -4.27 16.55 -0.08
CA LEU A 240 -4.92 15.37 0.49
C LEU A 240 -3.91 14.48 1.21
N LYS A 241 -2.74 14.25 0.60
CA LYS A 241 -1.71 13.37 1.13
C LYS A 241 -1.12 13.90 2.44
N LEU A 242 -0.94 15.22 2.57
CA LEU A 242 -0.46 15.84 3.81
C LEU A 242 -1.38 15.58 5.02
N THR A 243 -2.66 15.27 4.81
CA THR A 243 -3.59 14.90 5.90
C THR A 243 -3.48 13.45 6.36
N LEU A 244 -2.74 12.62 5.62
CA LEU A 244 -2.62 11.18 5.81
C LEU A 244 -1.18 10.72 6.01
N LEU A 245 -0.28 11.63 6.42
CA LEU A 245 1.10 11.29 6.73
C LEU A 245 1.16 10.49 8.05
N PRO A 246 1.87 9.36 8.08
CA PRO A 246 1.99 8.54 9.29
C PRO A 246 2.94 9.14 10.33
N GLU A 247 3.88 9.97 9.88
CA GLU A 247 4.90 10.61 10.69
C GLU A 247 4.68 12.12 10.73
N GLN A 248 5.18 12.74 11.80
CA GLN A 248 5.26 14.18 11.92
C GLN A 248 6.37 14.67 10.97
N VAL A 249 5.96 15.32 9.88
CA VAL A 249 6.90 15.80 8.85
C VAL A 249 7.25 17.26 9.04
N PHE A 250 6.35 18.05 9.62
CA PHE A 250 6.51 19.48 9.80
C PHE A 250 6.76 19.80 11.27
N ASP A 251 7.91 20.39 11.55
CA ASP A 251 8.34 20.79 12.88
C ASP A 251 7.77 22.19 13.18
N GLN A 252 7.26 22.40 14.40
CA GLN A 252 6.88 23.73 14.90
C GLN A 252 7.69 24.09 16.14
N GLY A 253 8.99 24.32 15.97
CA GLY A 253 9.86 24.84 17.04
C GLY A 253 10.54 23.78 17.92
N GLU A 254 11.14 24.25 19.02
CA GLU A 254 12.05 23.50 19.90
C GLU A 254 11.37 22.40 20.75
N GLU A 255 10.03 22.35 20.78
CA GLU A 255 9.30 21.24 21.40
C GLU A 255 8.99 20.18 20.34
N ASP A 256 9.58 18.99 20.53
CA ASP A 256 9.69 17.83 19.64
C ASP A 256 8.35 17.16 19.20
N ASP A 257 7.22 17.85 19.36
CA ASP A 257 5.88 17.39 19.00
C ASP A 257 5.48 17.91 17.62
N GLY A 258 6.04 17.31 16.55
CA GLY A 258 5.72 17.73 15.19
C GLY A 258 4.22 17.61 14.83
N ILE A 259 3.82 18.22 13.71
CA ILE A 259 2.39 18.36 13.36
C ILE A 259 1.77 17.02 12.92
N THR A 260 0.71 16.58 13.59
CA THR A 260 -0.12 15.45 13.16
C THR A 260 -1.53 15.91 12.78
N CYS A 261 -1.95 15.63 11.55
CA CYS A 261 -3.34 15.80 11.11
C CYS A 261 -4.14 14.52 11.39
N ARG A 262 -5.22 14.62 12.15
CA ARG A 262 -6.14 13.48 12.32
C ARG A 262 -6.86 13.17 11.00
N PRO A 263 -6.84 11.92 10.51
CA PRO A 263 -7.56 11.53 9.29
C PRO A 263 -9.05 11.80 9.38
N ASP A 264 -9.62 12.33 8.30
CA ASP A 264 -11.07 12.54 8.18
C ASP A 264 -11.64 11.70 7.04
N LEU A 265 -12.42 10.68 7.39
CA LEU A 265 -13.06 9.78 6.41
C LEU A 265 -13.98 10.53 5.44
N THR A 266 -14.43 11.74 5.77
CA THR A 266 -15.23 12.58 4.87
C THR A 266 -14.47 12.89 3.57
N ILE A 267 -13.14 13.01 3.63
CA ILE A 267 -12.28 13.19 2.45
C ILE A 267 -12.46 12.03 1.47
N LEU A 268 -12.45 10.79 1.97
CA LEU A 268 -12.60 9.58 1.16
C LEU A 268 -14.00 9.49 0.55
N HIS A 269 -15.04 9.89 1.30
CA HIS A 269 -16.42 9.92 0.81
C HIS A 269 -16.61 10.91 -0.34
N HIS A 270 -16.01 12.10 -0.26
CA HIS A 270 -16.04 13.08 -1.35
C HIS A 270 -15.34 12.54 -2.60
N LEU A 271 -14.11 12.02 -2.45
CA LEU A 271 -13.35 11.46 -3.59
C LEU A 271 -14.07 10.27 -4.25
N GLY A 272 -14.66 9.38 -3.44
CA GLY A 272 -15.42 8.22 -3.92
C GLY A 272 -16.70 8.58 -4.68
N ARG A 273 -17.21 9.81 -4.54
CA ARG A 273 -18.36 10.33 -5.30
C ARG A 273 -17.95 11.22 -6.49
N GLY A 274 -16.66 11.38 -6.76
CA GLY A 274 -16.17 12.28 -7.80
C GLY A 274 -16.04 13.75 -7.37
N ASP A 275 -16.27 14.07 -6.10
CA ASP A 275 -16.22 15.44 -5.58
C ASP A 275 -14.81 15.80 -5.09
N LEU A 276 -13.95 16.17 -6.04
CA LEU A 276 -12.57 16.57 -5.73
C LEU A 276 -12.51 17.86 -4.89
N ASP A 277 -13.37 18.83 -5.20
CA ASP A 277 -13.39 20.13 -4.56
C ASP A 277 -13.80 20.01 -3.09
N GLY A 278 -14.86 19.24 -2.79
CA GLY A 278 -15.29 18.96 -1.41
C GLY A 278 -14.21 18.26 -0.60
N ALA A 279 -13.49 17.30 -1.19
CA ALA A 279 -12.37 16.62 -0.54
C ALA A 279 -11.23 17.58 -0.18
N VAL A 280 -10.83 18.44 -1.14
CA VAL A 280 -9.78 19.46 -0.93
C VAL A 280 -10.21 20.48 0.12
N GLN A 281 -11.48 20.88 0.16
CA GLN A 281 -11.99 21.81 1.19
C GLN A 281 -11.96 21.20 2.59
N VAL A 282 -12.32 19.93 2.75
CA VAL A 282 -12.19 19.22 4.04
C VAL A 282 -10.72 19.13 4.45
N ALA A 283 -9.84 18.70 3.54
CA ALA A 283 -8.41 18.59 3.80
C ALA A 283 -7.79 19.94 4.21
N ALA A 284 -8.11 21.02 3.48
CA ALA A 284 -7.62 22.36 3.78
C ALA A 284 -8.11 22.89 5.13
N ARG A 285 -9.30 22.48 5.61
CA ARG A 285 -9.76 22.80 6.97
C ARG A 285 -8.97 22.02 8.03
N ARG A 286 -8.69 20.73 7.77
CA ARG A 286 -7.91 19.88 8.67
C ARG A 286 -6.48 20.36 8.83
N LEU A 287 -5.81 20.69 7.72
CA LEU A 287 -4.46 21.26 7.71
C LEU A 287 -4.40 22.56 8.52
N ARG A 288 -5.35 23.49 8.33
CA ARG A 288 -5.43 24.72 9.12
C ARG A 288 -5.60 24.47 10.61
N GLY A 289 -6.46 23.52 10.98
CA GLY A 289 -6.64 23.12 12.37
C GLY A 289 -5.38 22.51 13.00
N ALA A 290 -4.44 22.07 12.19
CA ALA A 290 -3.13 21.56 12.60
C ALA A 290 -1.99 22.59 12.43
N GLY A 291 -2.31 23.86 12.15
CA GLY A 291 -1.32 24.92 11.99
C GLY A 291 -0.67 25.02 10.60
N LEU A 292 -1.07 24.18 9.64
CA LEU A 292 -0.59 24.21 8.26
C LEU A 292 -1.56 25.01 7.37
N VAL A 293 -1.15 26.21 6.93
CA VAL A 293 -2.01 27.11 6.15
C VAL A 293 -1.84 26.86 4.66
N PRO A 294 -2.86 26.36 3.93
CA PRO A 294 -2.69 26.09 2.51
C PRO A 294 -2.68 27.38 1.66
N LEU A 295 -1.79 27.46 0.66
CA LEU A 295 -1.45 28.68 -0.11
C LEU A 295 -2.64 29.42 -0.75
N TRP A 296 -3.71 28.72 -1.12
CA TRP A 296 -4.84 29.28 -1.88
C TRP A 296 -6.01 29.77 -1.03
N THR A 297 -5.90 29.72 0.29
CA THR A 297 -7.02 30.05 1.19
C THR A 297 -7.25 31.54 1.42
N ARG A 298 -6.41 32.45 0.88
CA ARG A 298 -6.65 33.90 0.98
C ARG A 298 -6.57 34.60 -0.38
N THR A 299 -7.73 34.99 -0.92
CA THR A 299 -7.82 36.23 -1.68
C THR A 299 -8.44 37.31 -0.78
N PRO A 300 -8.11 38.60 -0.96
CA PRO A 300 -8.69 39.70 -0.16
C PRO A 300 -10.23 39.78 -0.21
N LEU A 301 -10.85 39.09 -1.16
CA LEU A 301 -12.30 39.09 -1.43
C LEU A 301 -13.01 37.80 -1.00
N GLY A 302 -12.34 36.91 -0.23
CA GLY A 302 -12.96 35.70 0.31
C GLY A 302 -13.25 34.59 -0.71
N GLY A 303 -12.81 34.74 -1.97
CA GLY A 303 -12.92 33.71 -2.99
C GLY A 303 -11.75 32.73 -2.96
N LEU A 304 -12.04 31.43 -3.04
CA LEU A 304 -11.02 30.44 -3.41
C LEU A 304 -10.52 30.79 -4.81
N ARG A 305 -9.21 31.03 -4.97
CA ARG A 305 -8.59 30.98 -6.30
C ARG A 305 -8.89 29.57 -6.80
N ARG A 306 -9.69 29.41 -7.86
CA ARG A 306 -9.92 28.09 -8.50
C ARG A 306 -8.59 27.64 -9.09
N LEU A 307 -7.71 27.12 -8.24
CA LEU A 307 -6.57 26.36 -8.71
C LEU A 307 -7.15 25.18 -9.47
N ASN A 308 -6.60 24.92 -10.64
CA ASN A 308 -6.97 23.74 -11.39
C ASN A 308 -6.36 22.55 -10.65
N PHE A 309 -7.12 21.98 -9.71
CA PHE A 309 -6.63 21.00 -8.73
C PHE A 309 -6.34 19.61 -9.34
N GLY A 310 -6.78 19.38 -10.58
CA GLY A 310 -6.48 18.17 -11.34
C GLY A 310 -7.35 18.04 -12.60
N LYS A 311 -7.12 18.88 -13.62
CA LYS A 311 -7.83 18.72 -14.91
C LYS A 311 -7.40 17.40 -15.54
N GLY A 312 -8.37 16.55 -15.90
CA GLY A 312 -8.12 15.29 -16.59
C GLY A 312 -7.64 14.15 -15.68
N VAL A 313 -7.77 14.28 -14.36
CA VAL A 313 -7.35 13.26 -13.39
C VAL A 313 -8.56 12.61 -12.74
N SER A 314 -8.54 11.28 -12.63
CA SER A 314 -9.59 10.52 -11.94
C SER A 314 -9.51 10.71 -10.42
N THR A 315 -10.63 11.05 -9.77
CA THR A 315 -10.72 11.13 -8.30
C THR A 315 -10.50 9.77 -7.65
N GLU A 316 -10.85 8.68 -8.34
CA GLU A 316 -10.63 7.31 -7.88
C GLU A 316 -9.12 7.00 -7.83
N ARG A 317 -8.37 7.40 -8.87
CA ARG A 317 -6.91 7.25 -8.88
C ARG A 317 -6.24 8.15 -7.84
N ILE A 318 -6.72 9.38 -7.63
CA ILE A 318 -6.26 10.23 -6.52
C ILE A 318 -6.50 9.52 -5.19
N LEU A 319 -7.72 9.03 -4.93
CA LEU A 319 -8.06 8.32 -3.70
C LEU A 319 -7.16 7.09 -3.45
N ALA A 320 -7.03 6.24 -4.47
CA ALA A 320 -6.18 5.05 -4.42
C ALA A 320 -4.73 5.42 -4.13
N SER A 321 -4.23 6.50 -4.73
CA SER A 321 -2.84 6.92 -4.59
C SER A 321 -2.47 7.40 -3.18
N LEU A 322 -3.45 7.75 -2.36
CA LEU A 322 -3.21 8.17 -0.97
C LEU A 322 -2.72 7.01 -0.09
N LEU A 323 -2.97 5.76 -0.50
CA LEU A 323 -2.48 4.56 0.20
C LEU A 323 -0.96 4.38 0.09
N PHE A 324 -0.33 4.80 -1.01
CA PHE A 324 1.11 4.61 -1.20
C PHE A 324 1.91 5.37 -0.13
N PRO A 325 2.83 4.72 0.59
CA PRO A 325 3.75 5.43 1.48
C PRO A 325 4.69 6.32 0.65
N ILE A 326 4.98 7.52 1.15
CA ILE A 326 5.92 8.46 0.55
C ILE A 326 7.02 8.80 1.55
N SER A 327 8.19 9.20 1.06
CA SER A 327 9.30 9.56 1.93
C SER A 327 9.04 10.89 2.65
N ARG A 328 9.76 11.14 3.76
CA ARG A 328 9.73 12.44 4.44
C ARG A 328 10.12 13.58 3.48
N GLN A 329 11.10 13.34 2.60
CA GLN A 329 11.55 14.34 1.63
C GLN A 329 10.46 14.67 0.60
N ASP A 330 9.75 13.66 0.09
CA ASP A 330 8.63 13.87 -0.81
C ASP A 330 7.49 14.61 -0.11
N ALA A 331 7.20 14.28 1.14
CA ALA A 331 6.18 14.97 1.93
C ALA A 331 6.53 16.46 2.15
N LEU A 332 7.79 16.80 2.40
CA LEU A 332 8.26 18.20 2.46
C LEU A 332 8.10 18.90 1.11
N THR A 333 8.47 18.23 0.01
CA THR A 333 8.31 18.75 -1.35
C THR A 333 6.83 19.04 -1.66
N LEU A 334 5.92 18.13 -1.30
CA LEU A 334 4.48 18.38 -1.41
C LEU A 334 4.03 19.57 -0.55
N GLY A 335 4.61 19.71 0.65
CA GLY A 335 4.41 20.85 1.55
C GLY A 335 4.76 22.18 0.90
N GLU A 336 5.97 22.33 0.37
CA GLU A 336 6.45 23.53 -0.34
C GLU A 336 5.53 23.92 -1.51
N MET A 337 4.91 22.94 -2.17
CA MET A 337 3.99 23.19 -3.28
C MET A 337 2.64 23.79 -2.85
N VAL A 338 2.19 23.55 -1.61
CA VAL A 338 0.79 23.77 -1.21
C VAL A 338 0.60 24.50 0.13
N ILE A 339 1.62 24.61 0.97
CA ILE A 339 1.56 25.24 2.30
C ILE A 339 2.28 26.58 2.28
N GLN A 340 1.74 27.57 3.00
CA GLN A 340 2.40 28.86 3.20
C GLN A 340 3.64 28.68 4.06
N PRO A 341 4.78 29.28 3.70
CA PRO A 341 5.93 29.29 4.60
C PRO A 341 5.53 30.00 5.91
N PRO A 342 6.07 29.56 7.07
CA PRO A 342 5.85 30.27 8.31
C PRO A 342 6.27 31.72 8.12
N THR A 343 5.35 32.65 8.39
CA THR A 343 5.64 34.07 8.28
C THR A 343 6.61 34.37 9.43
N GLU A 344 7.86 34.70 9.12
CA GLU A 344 8.76 35.31 10.10
C GLU A 344 8.03 36.55 10.64
N VAL A 345 7.59 36.47 11.90
CA VAL A 345 7.09 37.63 12.60
C VAL A 345 8.30 38.56 12.71
N GLN A 346 8.31 39.60 11.88
CA GLN A 346 9.23 40.72 12.05
C GLN A 346 9.13 41.15 13.50
N ALA A 347 10.19 40.89 14.27
CA ALA A 347 10.37 41.47 15.58
C ALA A 347 10.29 42.98 15.38
N VAL A 348 9.16 43.56 15.76
CA VAL A 348 9.03 44.99 15.92
C VAL A 348 9.91 45.32 17.12
N GLU A 349 11.15 45.70 16.85
CA GLU A 349 12.00 46.39 17.80
C GLU A 349 11.23 47.63 18.26
N GLY A 350 10.79 47.59 19.52
CA GLY A 350 10.19 48.71 20.24
C GLY A 350 11.15 49.22 21.30
#